data_AF-A0A7C5HEQ3-F1
#
_entry.id   AF-A0A7C5HEQ3-F1
#
_cell.length_a   1.000
_cell.length_b   1.000
_cell.length_c   1.000
_cell.angle_alpha   90.00
_cell.angle_beta   90.00
_cell.angle_gamma   90.00
#
_symmetry.space_group_name_H-M   'P 1'
#
loop_
_entity.id
_entity.type
_entity.pdbx_description
1 polymer ?
#
loop_
_entity_poly.entity_id
_entity_poly.type
_entity_poly.pdbx_seq_one_letter_code
_entity_poly.pdbx_strand_id
1 'polypeptide(L)'
;MIITINNKQFDTSKITQLYPAAVIKTGYENETTQVSLEWLDIEAKGKVEVDGFGIFVHLGEGEKYSFMYKSRAELEEEIGKVASQLQ
;
A
#
# COMPACT_ATOMS: atom_id res chain seq x y z
N MET A 1 15.35 11.17 -7.47
CA MET A 1 14.61 10.67 -8.67
C MET A 1 13.14 10.86 -8.37
N ILE A 2 12.29 11.17 -9.34
CA ILE A 2 10.86 11.45 -9.07
C ILE A 2 10.02 10.29 -9.58
N ILE A 3 9.17 9.74 -8.71
CA ILE A 3 8.13 8.77 -9.09
C ILE A 3 6.76 9.39 -8.95
N THR A 4 5.81 8.93 -9.76
CA THR A 4 4.41 9.34 -9.70
C THR A 4 3.54 8.17 -9.26
N ILE A 5 2.72 8.38 -8.22
CA ILE A 5 1.73 7.43 -7.70
C ILE A 5 0.39 8.15 -7.65
N ASN A 6 -0.63 7.64 -8.34
CA ASN A 6 -1.99 8.21 -8.37
C ASN A 6 -1.99 9.76 -8.57
N ASN A 7 -1.28 10.23 -9.58
CA ASN A 7 -1.15 11.67 -9.91
C ASN A 7 -0.42 12.55 -8.87
N LYS A 8 0.18 11.97 -7.82
CA LYS A 8 1.10 12.64 -6.89
C LYS A 8 2.55 12.27 -7.20
N GLN A 9 3.43 13.27 -7.12
CA GLN A 9 4.86 13.10 -7.35
C GLN A 9 5.61 13.00 -6.02
N PHE A 10 6.56 12.10 -5.96
CA PHE A 10 7.41 11.86 -4.80
C PHE A 10 8.88 11.83 -5.22
N ASP A 11 9.72 12.55 -4.47
CA ASP A 11 11.17 12.39 -4.61
C ASP A 11 11.60 11.13 -3.85
N THR A 12 12.11 10.13 -4.58
CA THR A 12 12.59 8.87 -4.02
C THR A 12 13.66 9.06 -2.96
N SER A 13 14.41 10.17 -3.01
CA SER A 13 15.44 10.49 -2.01
C SER A 13 14.83 10.92 -0.67
N LYS A 14 13.58 11.38 -0.68
CA LYS A 14 12.80 11.72 0.53
C LYS A 14 11.99 10.54 1.07
N ILE A 15 11.78 9.51 0.26
CA ILE A 15 11.02 8.32 0.65
C ILE A 15 11.90 7.48 1.58
N THR A 16 11.41 7.25 2.80
CA THR A 16 12.03 6.34 3.76
C THR A 16 11.47 4.93 3.63
N GLN A 17 10.17 4.80 3.31
CA GLN A 17 9.51 3.52 3.10
C GLN A 17 8.49 3.63 1.96
N LEU A 18 8.49 2.63 1.07
CA LEU A 18 7.50 2.46 0.01
C LEU A 18 7.14 0.98 -0.02
N TYR A 19 5.91 0.64 0.32
CA TYR A 19 5.48 -0.75 0.37
C TYR A 19 3.99 -0.91 0.07
N PRO A 20 3.59 -2.00 -0.61
CA PRO A 20 2.20 -2.38 -0.73
C PRO A 20 1.74 -3.16 0.52
N ALA A 21 0.51 -2.93 0.97
CA ALA A 21 -0.12 -3.67 2.05
C ALA A 21 -1.62 -3.86 1.81
N ALA A 22 -2.18 -4.91 2.40
CA ALA A 22 -3.62 -5.06 2.53
C ALA A 22 -4.09 -4.38 3.82
N VAL A 23 -5.27 -3.77 3.76
CA VAL A 23 -5.93 -3.18 4.91
C VAL A 23 -7.05 -4.11 5.33
N ILE A 24 -6.95 -4.62 6.56
CA ILE A 24 -7.92 -5.56 7.12
C ILE A 24 -8.61 -4.93 8.32
N LYS A 25 -9.86 -5.33 8.58
CA LYS A 25 -10.58 -4.95 9.80
C LYS A 25 -10.17 -5.85 10.95
N THR A 26 -9.86 -5.25 12.10
CA THR A 26 -9.46 -5.99 13.31
C THR A 26 -10.65 -6.47 14.14
N GLY A 27 -11.89 -6.12 13.75
CA GLY A 27 -13.13 -6.55 14.41
C GLY A 27 -13.53 -5.71 15.63
N TYR A 28 -12.73 -4.71 16.03
CA TYR A 28 -13.06 -3.74 17.08
C TYR A 28 -13.40 -2.39 16.47
N GLU A 29 -14.62 -1.89 16.68
CA GLU A 29 -15.05 -0.50 16.41
C GLU A 29 -14.58 0.16 15.09
N ASN A 30 -14.52 -0.59 13.99
CA ASN A 30 -14.02 -0.17 12.66
C ASN A 30 -12.52 0.12 12.58
N GLU A 31 -11.72 -0.36 13.52
CA GLU A 31 -10.27 -0.26 13.45
C GLU A 31 -9.73 -1.12 12.31
N THR A 32 -8.85 -0.53 11.51
CA THR A 32 -8.19 -1.19 10.39
C THR A 32 -6.69 -1.24 10.63
N THR A 33 -6.07 -2.33 10.18
CA THR A 33 -4.62 -2.50 10.26
C THR A 33 -4.03 -2.88 8.91
N GLN A 34 -2.76 -2.55 8.72
CA GLN A 34 -2.01 -2.83 7.50
C GLN A 34 -1.23 -4.13 7.67
N VAL A 35 -1.46 -5.09 6.77
CA VAL A 35 -0.76 -6.38 6.75
C VAL A 35 -0.10 -6.60 5.40
N SER A 36 1.02 -7.30 5.37
CA SER A 36 1.67 -7.66 4.11
C SER A 36 0.76 -8.55 3.26
N LEU A 37 0.86 -8.41 1.94
CA LEU A 37 0.08 -9.23 1.00
C LEU A 37 0.40 -10.72 1.18
N GLU A 38 1.67 -11.06 1.41
CA GLU A 38 2.09 -12.45 1.67
C GLU A 38 1.43 -13.03 2.93
N TRP A 39 1.34 -12.24 4.01
CA TRP A 39 0.65 -12.69 5.21
C TRP A 39 -0.85 -12.87 4.96
N LEU A 40 -1.47 -11.98 4.19
CA LEU A 40 -2.87 -12.09 3.80
C LEU A 40 -3.14 -13.41 3.03
N ASP A 41 -2.25 -13.76 2.10
CA ASP A 41 -2.36 -14.97 1.28
C ASP A 41 -2.17 -16.28 2.10
N ILE A 42 -1.25 -16.28 3.07
CA ILE A 42 -0.85 -17.48 3.81
C ILE A 42 -1.71 -17.69 5.06
N GLU A 43 -1.83 -16.67 5.92
CA GLU A 43 -2.34 -16.80 7.28
C GLU A 43 -3.83 -16.42 7.39
N ALA A 44 -4.27 -15.49 6.54
CA ALA A 44 -5.54 -14.79 6.69
C ALA A 44 -6.66 -15.34 5.80
N LYS A 45 -6.39 -16.37 4.98
CA LYS A 45 -7.33 -16.96 4.03
C LYS A 45 -8.64 -17.39 4.72
N GLY A 46 -9.67 -16.56 4.59
CA GLY A 46 -11.00 -16.74 5.19
C GLY A 46 -11.12 -16.40 6.68
N LYS A 47 -10.09 -15.81 7.30
CA LYS A 47 -10.07 -15.46 8.74
C LYS A 47 -10.18 -13.96 9.01
N VAL A 48 -9.92 -13.12 8.03
CA VAL A 48 -9.95 -11.65 8.18
C VAL A 48 -10.83 -11.01 7.10
N GLU A 49 -11.48 -9.91 7.45
CA GLU A 49 -12.23 -9.10 6.50
C GLU A 49 -11.28 -8.07 5.88
N VAL A 50 -11.03 -8.21 4.58
CA VAL A 50 -10.22 -7.25 3.82
C VAL A 50 -11.09 -6.03 3.51
N ASP A 51 -10.68 -4.88 4.00
CA ASP A 51 -11.30 -3.59 3.72
C ASP A 51 -10.78 -2.99 2.40
N GLY A 52 -9.52 -3.25 2.07
CA GLY A 52 -8.93 -2.85 0.80
C GLY A 52 -7.44 -3.17 0.69
N PHE A 53 -6.82 -2.57 -0.31
CA PHE A 53 -5.39 -2.70 -0.60
C PHE A 53 -4.78 -1.31 -0.73
N GLY A 54 -3.49 -1.15 -0.51
CA GLY A 54 -2.88 0.16 -0.70
C GLY A 54 -1.37 0.18 -0.88
N ILE A 55 -0.89 1.27 -1.47
CA ILE A 55 0.52 1.64 -1.51
C ILE A 55 0.74 2.70 -0.43
N PHE A 56 1.69 2.44 0.46
CA PHE A 56 2.04 3.31 1.57
C PHE A 56 3.41 3.93 1.32
N VAL A 57 3.47 5.25 1.37
CA VAL A 57 4.69 6.04 1.19
C VAL A 57 4.95 6.80 2.49
N HIS A 58 6.08 6.53 3.12
CA HIS A 58 6.57 7.30 4.25
C HIS A 58 7.72 8.19 3.78
N LEU A 59 7.66 9.48 4.14
CA LEU A 59 8.72 10.45 3.89
C LEU A 59 9.52 10.70 5.18
N GLY A 60 10.78 11.11 5.04
CA GLY A 60 11.67 11.38 6.17
C GLY A 60 11.20 12.48 7.12
N GLU A 61 10.33 13.38 6.65
CA GLU A 61 9.74 14.48 7.43
C GLU A 61 8.52 14.02 8.28
N GLY A 62 8.26 12.71 8.34
CA GLY A 62 7.14 12.12 9.09
C GLY A 62 5.82 12.12 8.33
N GLU A 63 5.80 12.66 7.11
CA GLU A 63 4.64 12.62 6.23
C GLU A 63 4.37 11.20 5.73
N LYS A 64 3.10 10.80 5.76
CA LYS A 64 2.64 9.50 5.28
C LYS A 64 1.54 9.69 4.25
N TYR A 65 1.66 9.00 3.13
CA TYR A 65 0.68 8.98 2.07
C TYR A 65 0.21 7.54 1.84
N SER A 66 -1.11 7.38 1.76
CA SER A 66 -1.74 6.09 1.55
C SER A 66 -2.61 6.17 0.31
N PHE A 67 -2.34 5.30 -0.67
CA PHE A 67 -3.12 5.17 -1.89
C PHE A 67 -3.91 3.89 -1.82
N MET A 68 -5.22 4.01 -1.63
CA MET A 68 -6.11 2.87 -1.42
C MET A 68 -6.74 2.41 -2.74
N TYR A 69 -6.84 1.10 -2.90
CA TYR A 69 -7.37 0.39 -4.06
C TYR A 69 -8.37 -0.65 -3.58
N LYS A 70 -9.43 -0.90 -4.37
CA LYS A 70 -10.49 -1.83 -3.97
C LYS A 70 -10.09 -3.28 -4.19
N SER A 71 -9.30 -3.52 -5.23
CA SER A 71 -8.88 -4.87 -5.63
C SER A 71 -7.36 -5.01 -5.68
N ARG A 72 -6.87 -6.23 -5.43
CA ARG A 72 -5.45 -6.58 -5.60
C ARG A 72 -4.96 -6.28 -7.02
N ALA A 73 -5.78 -6.55 -8.04
CA ALA A 73 -5.44 -6.27 -9.43
C ALA A 73 -5.16 -4.77 -9.70
N GLU A 74 -5.95 -3.88 -9.10
CA GLU A 74 -5.73 -2.42 -9.21
C GLU A 74 -4.42 -2.01 -8.53
N LEU A 75 -4.16 -2.58 -7.35
CA LEU A 75 -2.89 -2.39 -6.64
C LEU A 75 -1.70 -2.87 -7.50
N GLU A 76 -1.78 -4.07 -8.07
CA GLU A 76 -0.71 -4.66 -8.89
C GLU A 76 -0.45 -3.85 -10.17
N GLU A 77 -1.50 -3.33 -10.82
CA GLU A 77 -1.35 -2.45 -11.98
C GLU A 77 -0.55 -1.19 -11.62
N GLU A 78 -0.85 -0.58 -10.47
CA GLU A 78 -0.18 0.63 -10.00
C GLU A 78 1.26 0.35 -9.54
N ILE A 79 1.49 -0.77 -8.83
CA ILE A 79 2.85 -1.24 -8.52
C ILE A 79 3.65 -1.42 -9.81
N GLY A 80 3.06 -2.00 -10.85
CA GLY A 80 3.71 -2.18 -12.16
C GLY A 80 4.11 -0.83 -12.79
N LYS A 81 3.24 0.18 -12.72
CA LYS A 81 3.55 1.55 -13.19
C LYS A 81 4.66 2.20 -12.37
N VAL A 82 4.67 2.02 -11.05
CA VAL A 82 5.71 2.56 -10.16
C VAL A 82 7.05 1.85 -10.39
N ALA A 83 7.05 0.53 -10.51
CA ALA A 83 8.23 -0.28 -10.77
C ALA A 83 8.86 0.07 -12.13
N SER A 84 8.05 0.30 -13.16
CA SER A 84 8.52 0.74 -14.48
C SER A 84 9.17 2.12 -14.45
N GLN A 85 8.79 2.97 -13.49
CA GLN A 85 9.45 4.26 -13.29
C GLN A 85 10.77 4.14 -12.53
N LEU A 86 10.96 3.08 -11.74
CA LEU A 86 12.15 2.84 -10.89
C LEU A 86 13.29 2.09 -11.61
N GLN A 87 13.02 1.52 -12.79
CA GLN A 87 14.04 0.93 -13.68
C GLN A 87 14.91 1.99 -14.33
#